data_AF-A0A8S9T0N7-F1
#
_entry.id   AF-A0A8S9T0N7-F1
#
_cell.length_a   1.000
_cell.length_b   1.000
_cell.length_c   1.000
_cell.angle_alpha   90.00
_cell.angle_beta   90.00
_cell.angle_gamma   90.00
#
_symmetry.space_group_name_H-M   'P 1'
#
loop_
_entity.id
_entity.type
_entity.pdbx_description
1 polymer ?
#
loop_
_entity_poly.entity_id
_entity_poly.type
_entity_poly.pdbx_seq_one_letter_code
_entity_poly.pdbx_strand_id
1 'polypeptide(L)'
;MLNSSFIHSERNIVSGKRNIKDVPFVEVFNGRLQGVVSSGSDIERVYVSFFEANTLDYYCSTNNNRPCGGLRGYPCKHLQALLQEAVISYGIEQVANSLKVPGDISQIKAIGDILSRTGTVKKEQKSEVFSRFLNYLRYLELSSDNRPLPEMSWFV
;
A
#
# COMPACT_ATOMS: atom_id res chain seq x y z
N MET A 1 11.76 -37.43 19.94
CA MET A 1 11.41 -37.30 18.52
C MET A 1 10.48 -36.10 18.39
N LEU A 2 10.95 -35.08 17.66
CA LEU A 2 10.26 -33.92 17.07
C LEU A 2 9.02 -33.35 17.79
N ASN A 3 9.28 -32.45 18.75
CA ASN A 3 8.27 -31.49 19.18
C ASN A 3 8.27 -30.32 18.17
N SER A 4 7.40 -30.39 17.17
CA SER A 4 7.24 -29.33 16.17
C SER A 4 6.45 -28.17 16.78
N SER A 5 7.15 -27.29 17.50
CA SER A 5 6.59 -26.02 17.95
C SER A 5 6.40 -25.11 16.75
N PHE A 6 5.20 -25.11 16.17
CA PHE A 6 4.72 -24.00 15.36
C PHE A 6 4.66 -22.77 16.25
N ILE A 7 5.72 -21.97 16.22
CA ILE A 7 5.74 -20.65 16.83
C ILE A 7 4.77 -19.80 16.02
N HIS A 8 3.55 -19.66 16.54
CA HIS A 8 2.65 -18.61 16.11
C HIS A 8 3.31 -17.31 16.56
N SER A 9 4.01 -16.64 15.63
CA SER A 9 4.43 -15.26 15.84
C SER A 9 3.15 -14.45 15.96
N GLU A 10 2.73 -14.19 17.20
CA GLU A 10 1.79 -13.12 17.53
C GLU A 10 2.47 -11.81 17.14
N ARG A 11 2.43 -11.52 15.83
CA ARG A 11 2.75 -10.21 15.31
C ARG A 11 1.74 -9.28 15.95
N ASN A 12 2.20 -8.49 16.91
CA ASN A 12 1.49 -7.30 17.38
C ASN A 12 1.30 -6.38 16.16
N ILE A 13 0.25 -6.63 15.38
CA ILE A 13 -0.30 -5.68 14.43
C ILE A 13 -0.90 -4.59 15.32
N VAL A 14 -0.08 -3.63 15.73
CA VAL A 14 -0.58 -2.37 16.23
C VAL A 14 -1.23 -1.71 15.02
N SER A 15 -2.48 -2.05 14.78
CA SER A 15 -3.29 -1.44 13.73
C SER A 15 -3.51 0.00 14.17
N GLY A 16 -2.60 0.87 13.75
CA GLY A 16 -2.82 2.30 13.84
C GLY A 16 -4.11 2.64 13.13
N LYS A 17 -4.84 3.65 13.62
CA LYS A 17 -6.09 4.07 12.99
C LYS A 17 -5.79 4.55 11.56
N ARG A 18 -6.22 3.77 10.56
CA ARG A 18 -6.08 4.09 9.14
C ARG A 18 -6.63 5.48 8.82
N ASN A 19 -5.91 6.23 7.99
CA ASN A 19 -6.36 7.53 7.52
C ASN A 19 -7.01 7.42 6.14
N ILE A 20 -8.21 6.85 6.11
CA ILE A 20 -8.98 6.58 4.88
C ILE A 20 -9.32 7.86 4.10
N LYS A 21 -9.42 9.01 4.79
CA LYS A 21 -9.69 10.29 4.12
C LYS A 21 -8.51 10.71 3.25
N ASP A 22 -7.29 10.55 3.77
CA ASP A 22 -6.07 10.98 3.07
C ASP A 22 -5.55 9.90 2.12
N VAL A 23 -5.61 8.63 2.52
CA VAL A 23 -5.20 7.47 1.73
C VAL A 23 -6.35 6.46 1.65
N PRO A 24 -7.30 6.67 0.73
CA PRO A 24 -8.46 5.79 0.60
C PRO A 24 -8.08 4.35 0.21
N PHE A 25 -6.98 4.16 -0.51
CA PHE A 25 -6.59 2.86 -1.04
C PHE A 25 -5.09 2.66 -1.02
N VAL A 26 -4.66 1.52 -0.48
CA VAL A 26 -3.28 1.04 -0.46
C VAL A 26 -3.31 -0.48 -0.61
N GLU A 27 -2.42 -1.01 -1.43
CA GLU A 27 -2.25 -2.44 -1.62
C GLU A 27 -0.82 -2.79 -2.00
N VAL A 28 -0.44 -4.04 -1.70
CA VAL A 28 0.73 -4.69 -2.31
C VAL A 28 0.23 -5.64 -3.38
N PHE A 29 0.52 -5.35 -4.64
CA PHE A 29 0.05 -6.14 -5.78
C PHE A 29 1.11 -6.18 -6.89
N ASN A 30 1.30 -7.36 -7.50
CA ASN A 30 2.21 -7.58 -8.63
C ASN A 30 3.61 -6.95 -8.45
N GLY A 31 4.21 -7.13 -7.26
CA GLY A 31 5.53 -6.57 -6.96
C GLY A 31 5.55 -5.05 -6.80
N ARG A 32 4.42 -4.41 -6.50
CA ARG A 32 4.33 -2.98 -6.23
C ARG A 32 3.63 -2.72 -4.91
N LEU A 33 4.12 -1.74 -4.17
CA LEU A 33 3.29 -1.03 -3.21
C LEU A 33 2.60 0.10 -3.96
N GLN A 34 1.27 0.06 -4.07
CA GLN A 34 0.52 1.00 -4.89
C GLN A 34 -0.75 1.47 -4.20
N GLY A 35 -1.27 2.61 -4.63
CA GLY A 35 -2.51 3.11 -4.06
C GLY A 35 -2.95 4.47 -4.59
N VAL A 36 -3.99 4.97 -3.94
CA VAL A 36 -4.63 6.24 -4.25
C VAL A 36 -4.61 7.12 -3.00
N VAL A 37 -4.17 8.36 -3.19
CA VAL A 37 -4.03 9.37 -2.15
C VAL A 37 -4.89 10.57 -2.53
N SER A 38 -5.69 11.06 -1.59
CA SER A 38 -6.57 12.21 -1.79
C SER A 38 -5.75 13.49 -2.00
N SER A 39 -6.25 14.39 -2.85
CA SER A 39 -5.68 15.73 -2.99
C SER A 39 -6.16 16.63 -1.85
N GLY A 40 -5.22 17.33 -1.20
CA GLY A 40 -5.56 18.30 -0.17
C GLY A 40 -6.18 19.61 -0.69
N SER A 41 -6.16 19.84 -2.01
CA SER A 41 -6.62 21.10 -2.63
C SER A 41 -7.90 20.99 -3.45
N ASP A 42 -8.32 19.76 -3.77
CA ASP A 42 -9.38 19.50 -4.73
C ASP A 42 -9.94 18.09 -4.47
N ILE A 43 -11.18 18.01 -4.02
CA ILE A 43 -11.78 16.74 -3.56
C ILE A 43 -12.01 15.74 -4.71
N GLU A 44 -12.16 16.24 -5.94
CA GLU A 44 -12.37 15.39 -7.12
C GLU A 44 -11.05 14.84 -7.68
N ARG A 45 -9.92 15.34 -7.16
CA ARG A 45 -8.59 14.95 -7.60
C ARG A 45 -7.98 13.94 -6.65
N VAL A 46 -7.48 12.87 -7.23
CA VAL A 46 -6.69 11.88 -6.50
C VAL A 46 -5.36 11.66 -7.18
N TYR A 47 -4.36 11.29 -6.37
CA TYR A 47 -3.03 10.94 -6.82
C TYR A 47 -2.86 9.43 -6.79
N VAL A 48 -2.50 8.88 -7.95
CA VAL A 48 -2.15 7.47 -8.09
C VAL A 48 -0.64 7.35 -7.93
N SER A 49 -0.22 6.55 -6.96
CA SER A 49 1.17 6.49 -6.51
C SER A 49 1.63 5.04 -6.38
N PHE A 50 2.89 4.76 -6.69
CA PHE A 50 3.47 3.43 -6.48
C PHE A 50 4.97 3.48 -6.17
N PHE A 51 5.43 2.40 -5.55
CA PHE A 51 6.82 1.96 -5.45
C PHE A 51 6.95 0.57 -6.05
N GLU A 52 7.96 0.36 -6.86
CA GLU A 52 8.28 -0.94 -7.45
C GLU A 52 9.20 -1.74 -6.52
N ALA A 53 8.93 -3.03 -6.37
CA ALA A 53 9.80 -3.89 -5.58
C ALA A 53 11.18 -4.04 -6.25
N ASN A 54 12.20 -4.31 -5.45
CA ASN A 54 13.60 -4.48 -5.84
C ASN A 54 14.30 -3.18 -6.24
N THR A 55 13.77 -2.42 -7.21
CA THR A 55 14.40 -1.15 -7.63
C THR A 55 14.02 0.01 -6.75
N LEU A 56 12.88 -0.07 -6.04
CA LEU A 56 12.28 1.04 -5.31
C LEU A 56 12.07 2.28 -6.18
N ASP A 57 11.98 2.09 -7.50
CA ASP A 57 11.55 3.14 -8.42
C ASP A 57 10.12 3.54 -8.08
N TYR A 58 9.82 4.81 -8.27
CA TYR A 58 8.54 5.35 -7.82
C TYR A 58 7.96 6.34 -8.81
N TYR A 59 6.64 6.50 -8.73
CA TYR A 59 5.95 7.49 -9.54
C TYR A 59 4.68 7.99 -8.89
N CYS A 60 4.39 9.28 -9.05
CA CYS A 60 3.16 9.92 -8.57
C CYS A 60 2.57 10.83 -9.66
N SER A 61 1.27 10.70 -9.89
CA SER A 61 0.52 11.48 -10.89
C SER A 61 -0.93 11.56 -10.46
N THR A 62 -1.67 12.52 -10.98
CA THR A 62 -3.12 12.57 -10.80
C THR A 62 -3.81 11.44 -11.58
N ASN A 63 -5.09 11.20 -11.28
CA ASN A 63 -5.98 10.29 -12.01
C ASN A 63 -6.12 10.60 -13.52
N ASN A 64 -5.87 11.84 -13.95
CA ASN A 64 -5.81 12.22 -15.38
C ASN A 64 -4.38 12.24 -15.95
N ASN A 65 -3.45 11.47 -15.36
CA ASN A 65 -2.07 11.29 -15.83
C ASN A 65 -1.18 12.55 -15.83
N ARG A 66 -1.55 13.62 -15.12
CA ARG A 66 -0.65 14.77 -14.93
C ARG A 66 0.40 14.43 -13.87
N PRO A 67 1.71 14.58 -14.16
CA PRO A 67 2.76 14.34 -13.17
C PRO A 67 2.54 15.18 -11.91
N CYS A 68 2.84 14.60 -10.74
CA CYS A 68 2.75 15.34 -9.49
C CYS A 68 3.81 16.45 -9.45
N GLY A 69 3.41 17.71 -9.20
CA GLY A 69 4.36 18.83 -9.13
C GLY A 69 5.40 18.76 -8.00
N GLY A 70 5.16 17.90 -7.00
CA GLY A 70 6.11 17.61 -5.93
C GLY A 70 7.14 16.53 -6.26
N LEU A 71 7.08 15.92 -7.45
CA LEU A 71 7.98 14.86 -7.88
C LEU A 71 9.26 15.47 -8.47
N ARG A 72 10.24 15.74 -7.60
CA ARG A 72 11.49 16.45 -7.95
C ARG A 72 12.73 15.62 -7.62
N GLY A 73 12.79 14.37 -8.09
CA GLY A 73 13.91 13.46 -7.82
C GLY A 73 13.93 12.83 -6.42
N TYR A 74 12.89 13.08 -5.62
CA TYR A 74 12.64 12.42 -4.35
C TYR A 74 11.14 12.07 -4.22
N PRO A 75 10.75 11.01 -3.46
CA PRO A 75 9.36 10.70 -3.22
C PRO A 75 8.58 11.87 -2.64
N CYS A 76 7.55 12.31 -3.35
CA CYS A 76 6.70 13.42 -2.94
C CYS A 76 5.86 13.06 -1.70
N LYS A 77 5.21 14.06 -1.10
CA LYS A 77 4.34 13.85 0.08
C LYS A 77 3.27 12.75 -0.10
N HIS A 78 2.75 12.55 -1.31
CA HIS A 78 1.75 11.51 -1.58
C HIS A 78 2.37 10.11 -1.50
N LEU A 79 3.60 9.93 -2.01
CA LEU A 79 4.32 8.67 -1.90
C LEU A 79 4.70 8.37 -0.44
N GLN A 80 5.09 9.39 0.32
CA GLN A 80 5.36 9.25 1.76
C GLN A 80 4.11 8.85 2.54
N ALA A 81 2.96 9.51 2.26
CA ALA A 81 1.68 9.17 2.87
C ALA A 81 1.23 7.75 2.50
N LEU A 82 1.39 7.34 1.23
CA LEU A 82 1.10 5.97 0.80
C LEU A 82 1.95 4.95 1.56
N LEU A 83 3.25 5.19 1.68
CA LEU A 83 4.16 4.29 2.40
C LEU A 83 3.83 4.22 3.89
N GLN A 84 3.50 5.35 4.50
CA GLN A 84 3.08 5.40 5.89
C GLN A 84 1.79 4.60 6.12
N GLU A 85 0.77 4.77 5.28
CA GLU A 85 -0.48 4.02 5.38
C GLU A 85 -0.26 2.51 5.14
N ALA A 86 0.68 2.16 4.24
CA ALA A 86 1.09 0.77 4.04
C ALA A 86 1.71 0.16 5.30
N VAL A 87 2.60 0.90 5.97
CA VAL A 87 3.22 0.47 7.23
C VAL A 87 2.18 0.34 8.34
N ILE A 88 1.20 1.24 8.41
CA ILE A 88 0.06 1.13 9.35
C ILE A 88 -0.78 -0.11 9.06
N SER A 89 -1.01 -0.43 7.78
CA SER A 89 -1.91 -1.51 7.36
C SER A 89 -1.27 -2.90 7.43
N TYR A 90 0.03 -3.00 7.12
CA TYR A 90 0.72 -4.27 6.92
C TYR A 90 1.89 -4.49 7.89
N GLY A 91 2.38 -3.44 8.55
CA GLY A 91 3.60 -3.45 9.35
C GLY A 91 4.85 -3.19 8.50
N ILE A 92 5.87 -2.58 9.12
CA ILE A 92 7.07 -2.13 8.42
C ILE A 92 7.89 -3.27 7.81
N GLU A 93 8.03 -4.37 8.53
CA GLU A 93 8.78 -5.55 8.06
C GLU A 93 8.12 -6.17 6.82
N GLN A 94 6.78 -6.27 6.81
CA GLN A 94 6.05 -6.82 5.67
C GLN A 94 6.20 -5.91 4.46
N VAL A 95 6.08 -4.59 4.64
CA VAL A 95 6.27 -3.61 3.56
C VAL A 95 7.70 -3.68 3.00
N ALA A 96 8.71 -3.70 3.87
CA ALA A 96 10.11 -3.79 3.47
C ALA A 96 10.41 -5.09 2.69
N ASN A 97 9.88 -6.22 3.15
CA ASN A 97 9.99 -7.51 2.46
C ASN A 97 9.29 -7.50 1.11
N SER A 98 8.04 -7.01 1.04
CA SER A 98 7.27 -6.92 -0.19
C SER A 98 7.93 -6.03 -1.23
N LEU A 99 8.56 -4.94 -0.80
CA LEU A 99 9.32 -4.04 -1.67
C LEU A 99 10.75 -4.53 -1.94
N LYS A 100 11.20 -5.62 -1.31
CA LYS A 100 12.57 -6.14 -1.42
C LYS A 100 13.61 -5.04 -1.19
N VAL A 101 13.42 -4.25 -0.12
CA VAL A 101 14.32 -3.15 0.22
C VAL A 101 15.75 -3.71 0.40
N PRO A 102 16.77 -3.13 -0.26
CA PRO A 102 18.13 -3.66 -0.19
C PRO A 102 18.72 -3.50 1.22
N GLY A 103 19.51 -4.47 1.64
CA GLY A 103 20.19 -4.51 2.95
C GLY A 103 19.47 -5.35 4.00
N ASP A 104 19.91 -5.22 5.25
CA ASP A 104 19.31 -5.96 6.36
C ASP A 104 17.96 -5.32 6.78
N ILE A 105 16.89 -6.11 6.71
CA ILE A 105 15.53 -5.69 7.05
C ILE A 105 15.39 -5.39 8.54
N SER A 106 16.18 -6.04 9.40
CA SER A 106 16.15 -5.79 10.86
C SER A 106 16.58 -4.38 11.24
N GLN A 107 17.29 -3.68 10.33
CA GLN A 107 17.70 -2.29 10.49
C GLN A 107 16.61 -1.28 10.10
N ILE A 108 15.53 -1.73 9.44
CA ILE A 108 14.45 -0.87 8.97
C ILE A 108 13.45 -0.67 10.10
N LYS A 109 13.51 0.50 10.75
CA LYS A 109 12.67 0.83 11.93
C LYS A 109 11.66 1.91 11.64
N ALA A 110 11.91 2.76 10.64
CA ALA A 110 11.02 3.84 10.24
C ALA A 110 10.88 3.94 8.71
N ILE A 111 9.84 4.64 8.26
CA ILE A 111 9.62 4.91 6.84
C ILE A 111 10.81 5.64 6.18
N GLY A 112 11.54 6.45 6.96
CA GLY A 112 12.74 7.15 6.49
C GLY A 112 13.85 6.20 6.02
N ASP A 113 13.97 5.03 6.65
CA ASP A 113 14.97 4.02 6.25
C ASP A 113 14.65 3.43 4.88
N ILE A 114 13.36 3.29 4.54
CA ILE A 114 12.92 2.86 3.21
C ILE A 114 13.09 3.99 2.21
N LEU A 115 12.69 5.22 2.57
CA LEU A 115 12.76 6.39 1.68
C LEU A 115 14.20 6.77 1.30
N SER A 116 15.17 6.58 2.20
CA SER A 116 16.59 6.82 1.92
C SER A 116 17.18 5.83 0.91
N ARG A 117 16.51 4.70 0.65
CA ARG A 117 16.94 3.64 -0.27
C ARG A 117 16.18 3.64 -1.59
N THR A 118 15.33 4.64 -1.84
CA THR A 118 14.50 4.67 -3.04
C THR A 118 15.31 4.85 -4.32
N GLY A 119 14.81 4.26 -5.40
CA GLY A 119 15.39 4.36 -6.72
C GLY A 119 15.06 5.69 -7.41
N THR A 120 14.75 5.58 -8.70
CA THR A 120 14.54 6.73 -9.59
C THR A 120 13.07 6.95 -9.91
N VAL A 121 12.77 8.10 -10.52
CA VAL A 121 11.43 8.41 -11.00
C VAL A 121 11.14 7.62 -12.27
N LYS A 122 10.23 6.64 -12.20
CA LYS A 122 9.84 5.80 -13.35
C LYS A 122 8.47 6.19 -13.89
N LYS A 123 8.43 6.95 -14.98
CA LYS A 123 7.17 7.36 -15.60
C LYS A 123 6.48 6.15 -16.24
N GLU A 124 5.37 5.72 -15.67
CA GLU A 124 4.57 4.59 -16.15
C GLU A 124 3.06 4.88 -16.10
N GLN A 125 2.30 4.20 -16.95
CA GLN A 125 0.83 4.26 -16.93
C GLN A 125 0.30 3.53 -15.68
N LYS A 126 -0.74 4.10 -15.06
CA LYS A 126 -1.28 3.63 -13.77
C LYS A 126 -2.76 3.28 -13.84
N SER A 127 -3.26 3.05 -15.04
CA SER A 127 -4.66 2.69 -15.30
C SER A 127 -5.07 1.49 -14.45
N GLU A 128 -4.20 0.50 -14.31
CA GLU A 128 -4.45 -0.68 -13.49
C GLU A 128 -4.71 -0.34 -12.01
N VAL A 129 -3.84 0.48 -11.38
CA VAL A 129 -4.00 0.87 -9.97
C VAL A 129 -5.33 1.59 -9.75
N PHE A 130 -5.69 2.50 -10.67
CA PHE A 130 -6.95 3.24 -10.57
C PHE A 130 -8.16 2.33 -10.81
N SER A 131 -8.12 1.42 -11.78
CA SER A 131 -9.18 0.43 -11.99
C SER A 131 -9.38 -0.48 -10.78
N ARG A 132 -8.29 -0.90 -10.12
CA ARG A 132 -8.34 -1.69 -8.88
C ARG A 132 -8.97 -0.91 -7.73
N PHE A 133 -8.64 0.38 -7.60
CA PHE A 133 -9.30 1.26 -6.66
C PHE A 133 -10.81 1.38 -6.92
N LEU A 134 -11.24 1.57 -8.17
CA LEU A 134 -12.68 1.63 -8.51
C LEU A 134 -13.39 0.32 -8.21
N ASN A 135 -12.74 -0.83 -8.46
CA ASN A 135 -13.28 -2.12 -8.06
C ASN A 135 -13.40 -2.24 -6.54
N TYR A 136 -12.41 -1.76 -5.78
CA TYR A 136 -12.47 -1.71 -4.32
C TYR A 136 -13.65 -0.87 -3.82
N LEU A 137 -13.88 0.32 -4.39
CA LEU A 137 -15.06 1.15 -4.03
C LEU A 137 -16.37 0.41 -4.31
N ARG A 138 -16.48 -0.27 -5.44
CA ARG A 138 -17.68 -1.07 -5.77
C ARG A 138 -17.94 -2.15 -4.73
N TYR A 139 -16.90 -2.78 -4.19
CA TYR A 139 -17.07 -3.74 -3.09
C TYR A 139 -17.59 -3.08 -1.81
N LEU A 140 -17.21 -1.84 -1.52
CA LEU A 140 -17.71 -1.10 -0.35
C LEU A 140 -19.17 -0.64 -0.51
N GLU A 141 -19.67 -0.50 -1.73
CA GLU A 141 -21.06 -0.14 -2.02
C GLU A 141 -22.04 -1.32 -1.83
N LEU A 142 -21.52 -2.55 -1.76
CA LEU A 142 -22.36 -3.73 -1.53
C LEU A 142 -22.91 -3.72 -0.11
N SER A 143 -24.21 -3.98 0.01
CA SER A 143 -24.85 -4.18 1.32
C SER A 143 -24.24 -5.40 1.99
N SER A 144 -23.83 -5.28 3.25
CA SER A 144 -23.45 -6.46 4.04
C SER A 144 -24.69 -7.33 4.22
N ASP A 145 -24.63 -8.56 3.72
CA ASP A 145 -25.65 -9.58 3.96
C ASP A 145 -25.12 -10.54 5.03
N ASN A 146 -25.85 -10.63 6.16
CA ASN A 146 -25.51 -11.52 7.28
C ASN A 146 -26.17 -12.89 7.16
N ARG A 147 -26.83 -13.20 6.03
CA ARG A 147 -27.32 -14.56 5.78
C ARG A 147 -26.16 -15.55 5.81
N PRO A 148 -26.34 -16.73 6.42
CA PRO A 148 -25.31 -17.75 6.42
C PRO A 148 -24.96 -18.11 4.98
N LEU A 149 -23.66 -18.09 4.67
CA LEU A 149 -23.16 -18.55 3.37
C LEU A 149 -23.58 -20.01 3.22
N PRO A 150 -24.35 -20.38 2.17
CA PRO A 150 -24.83 -21.74 1.98
C PRO A 150 -23.69 -22.77 2.04
N GLU A 151 -22.51 -22.40 1.57
CA GLU A 151 -21.31 -23.24 1.53
C GLU A 151 -20.67 -23.47 2.91
N MET A 152 -20.97 -22.65 3.93
CA MET A 152 -20.48 -22.83 5.31
C MET A 152 -21.25 -23.91 6.08
N SER A 153 -22.39 -24.38 5.55
CA SER A 153 -23.20 -25.45 6.16
C SER A 153 -22.51 -26.81 6.20
N TRP A 154 -21.43 -26.99 5.42
CA TRP A 154 -20.65 -28.25 5.37
C TRP A 154 -19.56 -28.35 6.45
N PHE A 155 -19.24 -27.25 7.16
CA PHE A 155 -18.20 -27.23 8.20
C PHE A 155 -18.76 -27.40 9.63
N VAL A 156 -19.98 -27.93 9.75
CA VAL A 156 -20.64 -28.26 11.04
C VAL A 156 -20.41 -29.72 11.39
#